data_AF-A0AAV4BBM6-F1
#
_entry.id   AF-A0AAV4BBM6-F1
#
_cell.length_a   1.000
_cell.length_b   1.000
_cell.length_c   1.000
_cell.angle_alpha   90.00
_cell.angle_beta   90.00
_cell.angle_gamma   90.00
#
_symmetry.space_group_name_H-M   'P 1'
#
loop_
_entity.id
_entity.type
_entity.pdbx_description
1 polymer ?
#
loop_
_entity_poly.entity_id
_entity_poly.type
_entity_poly.pdbx_seq_one_letter_code
_entity_poly.pdbx_strand_id
1 'polypeptide(L)'
;MKAQRKDTCTQLLESYNAEGGAFLQRILTGDESWVHHCNPECKAQSMEYRYKTSPSPRKFKVVSSARKVLFTIFWDMEGVAHMEFLEQGQTVYSKQYIVSFKTPSSQTQTQTCSA
;
A
#
# COMPACT_ATOMS: atom_id res chain seq x y z
N MET A 1 -23.15 -4.47 -15.06
CA MET A 1 -21.72 -4.12 -14.83
C MET A 1 -21.18 -3.16 -15.90
N LYS A 2 -21.20 -3.48 -17.20
CA LYS A 2 -20.66 -2.56 -18.24
C LYS A 2 -21.49 -1.28 -18.43
N ALA A 3 -22.82 -1.38 -18.44
CA ALA A 3 -23.73 -0.23 -18.54
C ALA A 3 -23.51 0.75 -17.37
N GLN A 4 -23.59 0.26 -16.13
CA GLN A 4 -23.32 1.06 -14.93
C GLN A 4 -21.95 1.77 -14.97
N ARG A 5 -20.89 1.08 -15.40
CA ARG A 5 -19.58 1.72 -15.58
C ARG A 5 -19.62 2.87 -16.59
N LYS A 6 -20.29 2.66 -17.73
CA LYS A 6 -20.46 3.70 -18.75
C LYS A 6 -21.23 4.90 -18.20
N ASP A 7 -22.32 4.66 -17.49
CA ASP A 7 -23.17 5.71 -16.94
C ASP A 7 -22.40 6.55 -15.91
N THR A 8 -21.69 5.91 -14.98
CA THR A 8 -20.81 6.60 -14.01
C THR A 8 -19.70 7.39 -14.70
N CYS A 9 -19.00 6.81 -15.68
CA CYS A 9 -17.96 7.54 -16.41
C CYS A 9 -18.52 8.77 -17.15
N THR A 10 -19.75 8.68 -17.66
CA THR A 10 -20.40 9.80 -18.37
C THR A 10 -20.67 10.96 -17.41
N GLN A 11 -21.23 10.67 -16.23
CA GLN A 11 -21.50 11.67 -15.20
C GLN A 11 -20.21 12.33 -14.65
N LEU A 12 -19.16 11.54 -14.43
CA LEU A 12 -17.87 12.07 -13.99
C LEU A 12 -17.22 12.96 -15.06
N LEU A 13 -17.37 12.60 -16.35
CA LEU A 13 -16.87 13.40 -17.46
C LEU A 13 -17.64 14.72 -17.59
N GLU A 14 -18.96 14.72 -17.42
CA GLU A 14 -19.77 15.93 -17.39
C GLU A 14 -19.34 16.88 -16.26
N SER A 15 -19.08 16.34 -15.07
CA SER A 15 -18.58 17.11 -13.92
C SER A 15 -17.22 17.76 -14.21
N TYR A 16 -16.31 16.98 -14.83
CA TYR A 16 -15.02 17.51 -15.26
C TYR A 16 -15.15 18.57 -16.35
N ASN A 17 -16.06 18.39 -17.33
CA ASN A 17 -16.28 19.39 -18.37
C ASN A 17 -16.84 20.71 -17.82
N ALA A 18 -17.62 20.66 -16.74
CA ALA A 18 -18.20 21.84 -16.09
C ALA A 18 -17.18 22.59 -15.22
N GLU A 19 -16.35 21.88 -14.44
CA GLU A 19 -15.51 22.48 -13.39
C GLU A 19 -13.99 22.36 -13.64
N GLY A 20 -13.59 21.57 -14.63
CA GLY A 20 -12.19 21.35 -15.02
C GLY A 20 -11.32 20.85 -13.88
N GLY A 21 -10.15 21.49 -13.70
CA GLY A 21 -9.18 21.11 -12.67
C GLY A 21 -9.71 21.23 -11.23
N ALA A 22 -10.67 22.13 -10.96
CA ALA A 22 -11.26 22.29 -9.63
C ALA A 22 -12.09 21.06 -9.20
N PHE A 23 -12.61 20.29 -10.16
CA PHE A 23 -13.21 18.98 -9.87
C PHE A 23 -12.15 18.00 -9.34
N LEU A 24 -11.02 17.87 -10.03
CA LEU A 24 -9.95 16.96 -9.64
C LEU A 24 -9.31 17.35 -8.30
N GLN A 25 -9.21 18.64 -7.98
CA GLN A 25 -8.65 19.14 -6.71
C GLN A 25 -9.44 18.72 -5.48
N ARG A 26 -10.72 18.38 -5.63
CA ARG A 26 -11.58 17.94 -4.52
C ARG A 26 -11.61 16.42 -4.35
N ILE A 27 -10.94 15.67 -5.23
CA ILE A 27 -10.92 14.21 -5.17
C ILE A 27 -9.85 13.77 -4.19
N LEU A 28 -10.29 13.20 -3.07
CA LEU A 28 -9.48 12.35 -2.21
C LEU A 28 -9.76 10.89 -2.59
N THR A 29 -8.74 10.17 -3.02
CA THR A 29 -8.85 8.74 -3.33
C THR A 29 -8.11 7.92 -2.28
N GLY A 30 -8.44 6.64 -2.17
CA GLY A 30 -7.67 5.71 -1.35
C GLY A 30 -7.85 4.28 -1.80
N ASP A 31 -6.90 3.44 -1.41
CA ASP A 31 -6.90 2.00 -1.73
C ASP A 31 -6.18 1.22 -0.65
N GLU A 32 -6.37 -0.09 -0.66
CA GLU A 32 -5.76 -1.04 0.26
C GLU A 32 -4.88 -2.06 -0.47
N SER A 33 -3.67 -2.27 0.02
CA SER A 33 -2.74 -3.25 -0.55
C SER A 33 -2.12 -4.13 0.52
N TRP A 34 -1.71 -5.33 0.15
CA TRP A 34 -0.98 -6.22 1.04
C TRP A 34 0.53 -5.97 0.90
N VAL A 35 1.18 -5.61 2.01
CA VAL A 35 2.63 -5.45 2.06
C VAL A 35 3.23 -6.66 2.77
N HIS A 36 4.20 -7.29 2.11
CA HIS A 36 4.90 -8.46 2.63
C HIS A 36 6.19 -8.03 3.31
N HIS A 37 6.42 -8.50 4.54
CA HIS A 37 7.73 -8.38 5.15
C HIS A 37 8.73 -9.23 4.37
N CYS A 38 9.77 -8.59 3.84
CA CYS A 38 10.89 -9.25 3.20
C CYS A 38 12.09 -9.14 4.14
N ASN A 39 12.70 -10.25 4.52
CA ASN A 39 13.94 -10.22 5.30
C ASN A 39 15.12 -9.84 4.36
N PRO A 40 15.73 -8.65 4.52
CA PRO A 40 16.86 -8.23 3.69
C PRO A 40 18.12 -9.06 3.96
N GLU A 41 18.32 -9.57 5.18
CA GLU A 41 19.51 -10.36 5.54
C GLU A 41 19.56 -11.67 4.75
N CYS A 42 18.42 -12.35 4.61
CA CYS A 42 18.31 -13.59 3.86
C CYS A 42 18.60 -13.38 2.35
N LYS A 43 18.27 -12.20 1.82
CA LYS A 43 18.68 -11.80 0.46
C LYS A 43 20.16 -11.50 0.38
N ALA A 44 20.70 -10.73 1.33
CA ALA A 44 22.13 -10.38 1.37
C ALA A 44 23.02 -11.62 1.49
N GLN A 45 22.64 -12.59 2.33
CA GLN A 45 23.31 -13.89 2.45
C GLN A 45 23.27 -14.73 1.16
N SER A 46 22.22 -14.58 0.35
CA SER A 46 22.10 -15.24 -0.96
C SER A 46 22.90 -14.52 -2.06
N MET A 47 23.26 -13.25 -1.85
CA MET A 47 24.06 -12.42 -2.77
C MET A 47 25.56 -12.57 -2.51
N GLU A 48 26.02 -13.77 -2.21
CA GLU A 48 27.44 -14.05 -2.03
C GLU A 48 28.13 -14.19 -3.39
N TYR A 49 29.17 -13.38 -3.65
CA TYR A 49 30.03 -13.56 -4.82
C TYR A 49 30.82 -14.86 -4.67
N ARG A 50 30.62 -15.80 -5.61
CA ARG A 50 31.29 -17.11 -5.62
C ARG A 50 32.04 -17.35 -6.92
N TYR A 51 33.13 -18.12 -6.85
CA TYR A 51 33.89 -18.56 -8.01
C TYR A 51 33.11 -19.58 -8.84
N LYS A 52 33.31 -19.60 -10.17
CA LYS A 52 32.60 -20.49 -11.11
C LYS A 52 32.69 -21.99 -10.78
N THR A 53 33.69 -22.39 -10.01
CA THR A 53 33.94 -23.78 -9.60
C THR A 53 33.26 -24.17 -8.28
N SER A 54 32.59 -23.24 -7.59
CA SER A 54 31.91 -23.55 -6.33
C SER A 54 30.64 -24.37 -6.56
N PRO A 55 30.22 -25.22 -5.61
CA PRO A 55 28.93 -25.89 -5.63
C PRO A 55 27.77 -24.89 -5.82
N SER A 56 26.70 -25.31 -6.49
CA SER A 56 25.55 -24.43 -6.74
C SER A 56 24.98 -23.90 -5.40
N PRO A 57 24.77 -22.58 -5.28
CA PRO A 57 24.27 -22.02 -4.03
C PRO A 57 22.91 -22.59 -3.71
N ARG A 58 22.74 -23.07 -2.48
CA ARG A 58 21.44 -23.47 -1.95
C ARG A 58 20.64 -22.20 -1.70
N LYS A 59 19.97 -21.70 -2.73
CA LYS A 59 19.05 -20.58 -2.60
C LYS A 59 17.95 -21.01 -1.64
N PHE A 60 17.97 -20.49 -0.42
CA PHE A 60 16.76 -20.51 0.40
C PHE A 60 15.68 -19.84 -0.45
N LYS A 61 14.57 -20.56 -0.69
CA LYS A 61 13.42 -19.95 -1.37
C LYS A 61 13.10 -18.68 -0.59
N VAL A 62 12.98 -17.56 -1.29
CA VAL A 62 12.41 -16.34 -0.70
C VAL A 62 10.97 -16.68 -0.41
N VAL A 63 10.73 -17.27 0.76
CA VAL A 63 9.40 -17.36 1.34
C VAL A 63 9.11 -15.93 1.76
N SER A 64 8.10 -15.30 1.16
CA SER A 64 7.58 -14.06 1.75
C SER A 64 7.33 -14.39 3.21
N SER A 65 7.92 -13.62 4.13
CA SER A 65 7.77 -14.00 5.54
C SER A 65 6.27 -14.15 5.84
N ALA A 66 5.91 -15.07 6.73
CA ALA A 66 4.51 -15.37 7.02
C ALA A 66 3.70 -14.14 7.50
N ARG A 67 4.37 -13.01 7.72
CA ARG A 67 3.81 -11.70 8.08
C ARG A 67 3.50 -10.87 6.83
N LYS A 68 2.21 -10.72 6.58
CA LYS A 68 1.63 -9.71 5.68
C LYS A 68 0.91 -8.67 6.53
N VAL A 69 1.14 -7.40 6.23
CA VAL A 69 0.40 -6.28 6.81
C VAL A 69 -0.52 -5.71 5.74
N LEU A 70 -1.71 -5.25 6.13
CA LEU A 70 -2.57 -4.52 5.22
C LEU A 70 -2.20 -3.04 5.29
N PHE A 71 -2.01 -2.45 4.13
CA PHE A 71 -1.61 -1.07 3.96
C PHE A 71 -2.77 -0.29 3.35
N THR A 72 -3.25 0.72 4.05
CA THR A 72 -4.30 1.61 3.57
C THR A 72 -3.71 2.99 3.35
N ILE A 73 -3.95 3.57 2.18
CA ILE A 73 -3.41 4.88 1.81
C ILE A 73 -4.50 5.73 1.19
N PHE A 74 -4.55 7.01 1.58
CA PHE A 74 -5.37 8.04 0.97
C PHE A 74 -4.50 9.17 0.44
N TRP A 75 -4.78 9.64 -0.76
CA TRP A 75 -4.04 10.70 -1.42
C TRP A 75 -4.94 11.56 -2.31
N ASP A 76 -4.54 12.81 -2.50
CA ASP A 76 -5.17 13.78 -3.39
C ASP A 76 -4.14 14.27 -4.43
N MET A 77 -4.40 15.42 -5.07
CA MET A 77 -3.48 16.00 -6.05
C MET A 77 -2.24 16.68 -5.41
N GLU A 78 -2.26 16.95 -4.11
CA GLU A 78 -1.15 17.57 -3.38
C GLU A 78 -0.22 16.51 -2.77
N GLY A 79 -0.75 15.34 -2.41
CA GLY A 79 0.06 14.20 -2.00
C GLY A 79 -0.68 13.21 -1.12
N VAL A 80 0.09 12.49 -0.30
CA VAL A 80 -0.46 11.50 0.63
C VAL A 80 -1.08 12.21 1.83
N ALA A 81 -2.39 12.10 1.96
CA ALA A 81 -3.15 12.67 3.07
C ALA A 81 -3.12 11.77 4.31
N HIS A 82 -3.17 10.44 4.11
CA HIS A 82 -3.18 9.48 5.20
C HIS A 82 -2.57 8.15 4.78
N MET A 83 -1.91 7.49 5.73
CA MET A 83 -1.28 6.19 5.54
C MET A 83 -1.33 5.41 6.85
N GLU A 84 -1.81 4.16 6.79
CA GLU A 84 -1.92 3.28 7.94
C GLU A 84 -1.46 1.86 7.59
N PHE A 85 -0.76 1.23 8.53
CA PHE A 85 -0.37 -0.19 8.46
C PHE A 85 -1.13 -0.95 9.53
N LEU A 86 -1.97 -1.90 9.10
CA LEU A 86 -2.66 -2.81 10.01
C LEU A 86 -1.83 -4.08 10.18
N GLU A 87 -1.47 -4.38 11.42
CA GLU A 87 -0.74 -5.59 11.77
C GLU A 87 -1.54 -6.85 11.47
N GLN A 88 -0.80 -7.95 11.27
CA GLN A 88 -1.36 -9.25 10.94
C GLN A 88 -2.35 -9.73 12.02
N GLY A 89 -3.57 -10.04 11.62
CA GLY A 89 -4.63 -10.52 12.50
C GLY A 89 -5.69 -9.47 12.83
N GLN A 90 -5.47 -8.20 12.46
CA GLN A 90 -6.53 -7.20 12.44
C GLN A 90 -7.30 -7.27 11.11
N THR A 91 -8.63 -7.30 11.19
CA THR A 91 -9.51 -7.23 10.03
C THR A 91 -10.01 -5.81 9.92
N VAL A 92 -9.87 -5.19 8.74
CA VAL A 92 -10.49 -3.90 8.45
C VAL A 92 -12.00 -4.03 8.59
N TYR A 93 -12.52 -3.58 9.72
CA TYR A 93 -13.95 -3.45 9.95
C TYR A 93 -14.36 -2.03 9.61
N SER A 94 -15.59 -1.83 9.13
CA SER A 94 -16.13 -0.50 8.77
C SER A 94 -15.94 0.57 9.86
N LYS A 95 -15.90 0.15 11.13
CA LYS A 95 -15.66 1.02 12.29
C LYS A 95 -14.22 1.56 12.36
N GLN A 96 -13.22 0.81 11.89
CA GLN A 96 -11.83 1.27 11.88
C GLN A 96 -11.64 2.42 10.89
N TYR A 97 -12.22 2.34 9.68
CA TYR A 97 -12.18 3.44 8.71
C TYR A 97 -12.68 4.78 9.27
N ILE A 98 -13.78 4.75 10.02
CA ILE A 98 -14.35 5.96 10.64
C ILE A 98 -13.37 6.55 11.66
N VAL A 99 -12.64 5.70 12.38
CA VAL A 99 -11.64 6.12 13.37
C VAL A 99 -10.37 6.62 12.69
N SER A 100 -9.85 5.92 11.69
CA SER A 100 -8.66 6.31 10.91
C SER A 100 -8.85 7.68 10.23
N PHE A 101 -10.06 7.97 9.74
CA PHE A 101 -10.39 9.29 9.17
C PHE A 101 -10.58 10.41 10.21
N LYS A 102 -10.99 10.07 11.44
CA LYS A 102 -11.27 11.05 12.51
C LYS A 102 -10.06 11.34 13.38
N THR A 103 -9.06 10.48 13.38
CA THR A 103 -7.88 10.60 14.24
C THR A 103 -6.83 11.42 13.50
N PRO A 104 -6.44 12.61 13.99
CA PRO A 104 -5.33 13.35 13.41
C PRO A 104 -4.07 12.50 13.50
N SER A 105 -3.34 12.39 12.38
CA SER A 105 -2.15 11.57 12.16
C SER A 105 -1.07 11.81 13.22
N SER A 106 -1.24 11.21 14.38
CA SER A 106 -0.22 11.13 15.40
C SER A 106 0.56 9.84 15.15
N GLN A 107 1.78 10.06 14.68
CA GLN A 107 2.92 9.15 14.73
C GLN A 107 3.10 8.23 13.52
N THR A 108 3.95 8.69 12.62
CA THR A 108 4.89 7.89 11.84
C THR A 108 5.53 6.83 12.75
N GLN A 109 5.00 5.61 12.75
CA GLN A 109 5.76 4.47 13.25
C GLN A 109 6.86 4.18 12.24
N THR A 110 8.02 4.79 12.46
CA THR A 110 9.28 4.27 11.96
C THR A 110 9.48 2.92 12.63
N GLN A 111 9.20 1.83 11.92
CA GLN A 111 9.75 0.53 12.28
C GLN A 111 11.28 0.62 12.12
N THR A 112 11.96 1.02 13.18
CA THR A 112 13.39 0.73 13.35
C THR A 112 13.53 -0.79 13.51
N CYS A 113 14.11 -1.44 12.51
CA CYS A 113 14.66 -2.79 12.67
C CYS A 113 15.70 -2.75 13.79
N SER A 114 15.38 -3.38 14.93
CA SER A 114 16.38 -3.75 15.93
C SER A 114 17.21 -4.91 15.38
N ALA A 115 18.54 -4.72 15.39
CA ALA A 115 19.55 -5.72 15.04
C ALA A 115 19.58 -6.93 15.98
#